data_AF-A0A2K8T3G9-F1
#
_entry.id   AF-A0A2K8T3G9-F1
#
_cell.length_a   1.000
_cell.length_b   1.000
_cell.length_c   1.000
_cell.angle_alpha   90.00
_cell.angle_beta   90.00
_cell.angle_gamma   90.00
#
_symmetry.space_group_name_H-M   'P 1'
#
loop_
_entity.id
_entity.type
_entity.pdbx_description
1 polymer ?
#
loop_
_entity_poly.entity_id
_entity_poly.type
_entity_poly.pdbx_seq_one_letter_code
_entity_poly.pdbx_strand_id
1 'polypeptide(L)'
;MQGGPIFWVAGHRLHHAFTEDVDKDPYSARRGFWWSHILWILYPRSEFFATDTYRKYTPDLARDAFYSWLDRYFLLLQLPLGVLLYVLGGWSFVVYGIFVRIVFLWHTTQVN
;
A
#
# COMPACT_ATOMS: atom_id res chain seq x y z
N MET A 1 5.31 -1.24 -1.62
CA MET A 1 4.41 -1.94 -0.68
C MET A 1 3.10 -1.20 -0.66
N GLN A 2 1.98 -1.90 -0.58
CA GLN A 2 0.63 -1.32 -0.52
C GLN A 2 0.33 -0.49 0.76
N GLY A 3 1.37 -0.13 1.52
CA GLY A 3 1.26 0.57 2.80
C GLY A 3 0.69 -0.29 3.92
N GLY A 4 0.43 0.34 5.06
CA GLY A 4 -0.38 -0.24 6.12
C GLY A 4 -1.85 -0.36 5.71
N PRO A 5 -2.66 -1.17 6.43
CA PRO A 5 -4.06 -1.39 6.08
C PRO A 5 -4.91 -0.11 6.03
N ILE A 6 -4.64 0.88 6.90
CA ILE A 6 -5.43 2.12 6.93
C ILE A 6 -5.10 2.96 5.71
N PHE A 7 -3.82 3.06 5.35
CA PHE A 7 -3.37 3.71 4.11
C PHE A 7 -4.03 3.09 2.87
N TRP A 8 -4.02 1.75 2.78
CA TRP A 8 -4.54 1.06 1.60
C TRP A 8 -6.05 1.25 1.46
N VAL A 9 -6.82 1.04 2.53
CA VAL A 9 -8.28 1.19 2.50
C VAL A 9 -8.66 2.64 2.21
N ALA A 10 -7.95 3.62 2.77
CA ALA A 10 -8.21 5.04 2.51
C ALA A 10 -8.00 5.39 1.03
N GLY A 11 -6.87 4.97 0.46
CA GLY A 11 -6.59 5.19 -0.96
C GLY A 11 -7.60 4.50 -1.87
N HIS A 12 -8.01 3.28 -1.53
CA HIS A 12 -9.00 2.52 -2.30
C HIS A 12 -10.41 3.15 -2.24
N ARG A 13 -10.84 3.60 -1.05
CA ARG A 13 -12.10 4.35 -0.89
C ARG A 13 -12.09 5.64 -1.69
N LEU A 14 -10.97 6.38 -1.65
CA LEU A 14 -10.82 7.64 -2.36
C LEU A 14 -10.86 7.43 -3.88
N HIS A 15 -10.19 6.39 -4.37
CA HIS A 15 -10.24 5.98 -5.77
C HIS A 15 -11.67 5.66 -6.21
N HIS A 16 -12.41 4.83 -5.46
CA HIS A 16 -13.81 4.51 -5.78
C HIS A 16 -14.77 5.71 -5.66
N ALA A 17 -14.51 6.66 -4.75
CA ALA A 17 -15.34 7.84 -4.56
C ALA A 17 -15.15 8.88 -5.66
N PHE A 18 -13.96 8.95 -6.25
CA PHE A 18 -13.58 9.98 -7.22
C PHE A 18 -12.98 9.39 -8.50
N THR A 19 -13.42 8.19 -8.89
CA THR A 19 -12.89 7.45 -10.04
C THR A 19 -12.67 8.37 -11.24
N GLU A 20 -11.44 8.38 -11.76
CA GLU A 20 -10.99 9.21 -12.89
C GLU A 20 -10.88 10.74 -12.66
N ASP A 21 -11.18 11.27 -11.47
CA ASP A 21 -10.94 12.68 -11.15
C ASP A 21 -9.43 12.94 -11.01
N VAL A 22 -8.85 13.72 -11.92
CA VAL A 22 -7.40 13.98 -11.94
C VAL A 22 -6.95 14.63 -10.63
N ASP A 23 -7.78 15.44 -10.00
CA ASP A 23 -7.41 16.18 -8.80
C ASP A 23 -7.66 15.38 -7.54
N LYS A 24 -8.75 14.61 -7.48
CA LYS A 24 -9.20 13.92 -6.25
C LYS A 24 -8.85 12.44 -6.18
N ASP A 25 -8.60 11.78 -7.30
CA ASP A 25 -8.14 10.39 -7.34
C ASP A 25 -6.59 10.35 -7.39
N PRO A 26 -5.93 9.82 -6.35
CA PRO A 26 -4.47 9.72 -6.32
C PRO A 26 -3.91 8.83 -7.45
N TYR A 27 -4.72 7.91 -7.97
CA TYR A 27 -4.33 6.88 -8.95
C TYR A 27 -4.94 7.10 -10.34
N SER A 28 -5.56 8.26 -10.58
CA SER A 28 -6.34 8.53 -11.79
C SER A 28 -5.64 8.11 -13.08
N ALA A 29 -6.26 7.21 -13.84
CA ALA A 29 -5.78 6.75 -15.14
C ALA A 29 -5.73 7.88 -16.19
N ARG A 30 -6.46 8.98 -15.97
CA ARG A 30 -6.41 10.18 -16.82
C ARG A 30 -5.07 10.91 -16.76
N ARG A 31 -4.25 10.67 -15.73
CA ARG A 31 -2.86 11.14 -15.65
C ARG A 31 -1.90 10.30 -16.51
N GLY A 32 -2.40 9.26 -17.18
CA GLY A 32 -1.67 8.38 -18.07
C GLY A 32 -1.34 7.02 -17.45
N PHE A 33 -1.09 6.03 -18.30
CA PHE A 33 -0.81 4.64 -17.92
C PHE A 33 0.30 4.52 -16.87
N TRP A 34 1.44 5.20 -17.07
CA TRP A 34 2.55 5.14 -16.13
C TRP A 34 2.22 5.76 -14.77
N TRP A 35 1.32 6.74 -14.74
CA TRP A 35 0.87 7.35 -13.50
C TRP A 35 0.07 6.37 -12.66
N SER A 36 -1.00 5.79 -13.21
CA SER A 36 -1.83 4.81 -12.49
C SER A 36 -1.06 3.54 -12.16
N HIS A 37 -0.08 3.17 -12.99
CA HIS A 37 0.74 1.98 -12.79
C HIS A 37 1.82 2.17 -11.70
N ILE A 38 2.72 3.15 -11.79
CA ILE A 38 3.87 3.22 -10.86
C ILE A 38 4.21 4.61 -10.32
N LEU A 39 4.00 5.67 -11.08
CA LEU A 39 4.57 6.98 -10.74
C LEU A 39 3.94 7.59 -9.48
N TRP A 40 2.69 7.26 -9.14
CA TRP A 40 2.06 7.76 -7.90
C TRP A 40 2.80 7.33 -6.62
N ILE A 41 3.53 6.22 -6.67
CA ILE A 41 4.36 5.71 -5.55
C ILE A 41 5.70 6.45 -5.49
N LEU A 42 6.29 6.72 -6.66
CA LEU A 42 7.59 7.39 -6.77
C LEU A 42 7.49 8.90 -6.47
N TYR A 43 6.32 9.49 -6.75
CA TYR A 43 6.01 10.89 -6.51
C TYR A 43 4.81 11.01 -5.56
N PRO A 44 4.96 10.60 -4.28
CA PRO A 44 3.86 10.63 -3.33
C PRO A 44 3.44 12.08 -3.06
N ARG A 45 2.14 12.35 -3.22
CA ARG A 45 1.54 13.64 -2.87
C ARG A 45 1.08 13.62 -1.41
N SER A 46 1.61 14.52 -0.59
CA SER A 46 1.29 14.63 0.84
C SER A 46 -0.21 14.91 1.09
N GLU A 47 -0.87 15.57 0.16
CA GLU A 47 -2.32 15.83 0.16
C GLU A 47 -3.18 14.55 0.15
N PHE A 48 -2.62 13.40 -0.21
CA PHE A 48 -3.30 12.10 -0.16
C PHE A 48 -2.64 11.12 0.80
N PHE A 49 -1.31 11.14 0.89
CA PHE A 49 -0.54 10.08 1.52
C PHE A 49 0.04 10.46 2.90
N ALA A 50 -0.17 11.67 3.38
CA ALA A 50 0.17 12.01 4.76
C ALA A 50 -0.73 11.27 5.76
N THR A 51 -0.16 10.79 6.86
CA THR A 51 -0.85 10.00 7.90
C THR A 51 -2.14 10.63 8.39
N ASP A 52 -2.10 11.92 8.73
CA ASP A 52 -3.28 12.63 9.20
C ASP A 52 -4.31 12.86 8.10
N THR A 53 -3.90 12.81 6.83
CA THR A 53 -4.80 12.99 5.69
C THR A 53 -5.54 11.70 5.37
N TYR A 54 -4.83 10.57 5.15
CA TYR A 54 -5.52 9.34 4.75
C TYR A 54 -6.39 8.77 5.88
N ARG A 55 -6.04 8.97 7.15
CA ARG A 55 -6.86 8.56 8.31
C ARG A 55 -8.23 9.22 8.34
N LYS A 56 -8.40 10.40 7.74
CA LYS A 56 -9.71 11.08 7.64
C LYS A 56 -10.69 10.32 6.75
N TYR A 57 -10.20 9.54 5.78
CA TYR A 57 -11.03 8.74 4.88
C TYR A 57 -11.35 7.35 5.44
N THR A 58 -10.74 6.97 6.56
CA THR A 58 -10.94 5.69 7.26
C THR A 58 -11.06 5.87 8.79
N PRO A 59 -11.98 6.73 9.27
CA PRO A 59 -12.12 7.00 10.70
C PRO A 59 -12.57 5.78 11.51
N ASP A 60 -13.27 4.84 10.87
CA ASP A 60 -13.67 3.55 11.41
C ASP A 60 -12.45 2.68 11.79
N LEU A 61 -11.51 2.52 10.86
CA LEU A 61 -10.27 1.77 11.10
C LEU A 61 -9.28 2.54 11.96
N ALA A 62 -9.22 3.85 11.83
CA ALA A 62 -8.30 4.71 12.58
C ALA A 62 -8.62 4.80 14.08
N ARG A 63 -9.87 4.53 14.47
CA ARG A 63 -10.28 4.46 15.89
C ARG A 63 -9.91 3.14 16.55
N ASP A 64 -9.69 2.10 15.77
CA ASP A 64 -9.30 0.80 16.27
C ASP A 64 -7.77 0.77 16.54
N ALA A 65 -7.42 0.46 17.78
CA ALA A 65 -6.03 0.39 18.22
C ALA A 65 -5.24 -0.73 17.52
N PHE A 66 -5.89 -1.84 17.18
CA PHE A 66 -5.27 -2.96 16.48
C PHE A 66 -4.90 -2.58 15.05
N TYR A 67 -5.82 -1.98 14.30
CA TYR A 67 -5.54 -1.53 12.93
C TYR A 67 -4.53 -0.38 12.91
N SER A 68 -4.58 0.53 13.89
CA SER A 68 -3.58 1.60 14.06
C SER A 68 -2.19 1.06 14.36
N TRP A 69 -2.09 -0.03 15.13
CA TRP A 69 -0.83 -0.73 15.39
C TRP A 69 -0.31 -1.42 14.12
N LEU A 70 -1.17 -2.18 13.42
CA LEU A 70 -0.80 -2.82 12.15
C LEU A 70 -0.29 -1.81 11.12
N ASP A 71 -1.00 -0.68 10.98
CA ASP A 71 -0.66 0.39 10.05
C ASP A 71 0.67 1.08 10.39
N ARG A 72 0.98 1.26 11.67
CA ARG A 72 2.26 1.81 12.13
C ARG A 72 3.43 0.85 11.91
N TYR A 73 3.22 -0.44 12.14
CA TYR A 73 4.29 -1.43 12.21
C TYR A 73 4.36 -2.37 10.99
N PHE A 74 3.57 -2.12 9.94
CA PHE A 74 3.48 -3.01 8.77
C PHE A 74 4.83 -3.42 8.16
N LEU A 75 5.82 -2.52 8.15
CA LEU A 75 7.19 -2.82 7.71
C LEU A 75 7.95 -3.68 8.72
N LEU A 76 7.87 -3.35 10.01
CA LEU A 76 8.54 -4.12 11.07
C LEU A 76 7.99 -5.54 11.17
N LEU A 77 6.70 -5.74 10.88
CA LEU A 77 6.07 -7.06 10.84
C LEU A 77 6.63 -7.96 9.73
N GLN A 78 7.33 -7.41 8.73
CA GLN A 78 8.02 -8.21 7.71
C GLN A 78 9.34 -8.80 8.23
N LEU A 79 9.97 -8.20 9.25
CA LEU A 79 11.24 -8.67 9.80
C LEU A 79 11.16 -10.08 10.40
N PRO A 80 10.22 -10.41 11.32
CA PRO A 80 10.11 -11.76 11.86
C PRO A 80 9.78 -12.79 10.78
N LEU A 81 8.98 -12.43 9.78
CA LEU A 81 8.71 -13.30 8.62
C LEU A 81 9.97 -13.55 7.80
N GLY A 82 10.77 -12.51 7.55
CA GLY A 82 12.04 -12.61 6.83
C GLY A 82 13.05 -13.50 7.56
N VAL A 83 13.17 -13.34 8.89
CA VAL A 83 14.02 -14.19 9.72
C VAL A 83 13.55 -15.64 9.68
N LEU A 84 12.25 -15.90 9.81
CA LEU A 84 11.68 -17.25 9.74
C LEU A 84 11.98 -17.91 8.38
N LEU A 85 11.73 -17.20 7.28
CA LEU A 85 12.03 -17.71 5.93
C LEU A 85 13.51 -17.97 5.73
N TYR A 86 14.38 -17.11 6.26
CA TYR A 86 15.82 -17.29 6.21
C TYR A 86 16.28 -18.54 6.97
N VAL A 87 15.74 -18.79 8.17
CA VAL A 87 16.07 -19.98 8.96
C VAL A 87 15.59 -21.26 8.26
N LEU A 88 14.43 -21.22 7.60
CA LEU A 88 13.84 -22.41 6.96
C LEU A 88 14.51 -22.79 5.63
N GLY A 89 14.97 -21.81 4.84
CA GLY A 89 15.43 -22.09 3.48
C GLY A 89 16.45 -21.09 2.94
N GLY A 90 17.10 -20.33 3.82
CA GLY A 90 18.13 -19.36 3.48
C GLY A 90 17.63 -18.21 2.61
N TRP A 91 18.56 -17.59 1.88
CA TRP A 91 18.28 -16.42 1.04
C TRP A 91 17.27 -16.69 -0.07
N SER A 92 17.22 -17.91 -0.62
CA SER A 92 16.24 -18.24 -1.66
C SER A 92 14.81 -18.06 -1.16
N PHE A 93 14.49 -18.56 0.04
CA PHE A 93 13.15 -18.42 0.61
C PHE A 93 12.78 -16.96 0.91
N VAL A 94 13.75 -16.15 1.33
CA VAL A 94 13.54 -14.70 1.53
C VAL A 94 13.26 -14.00 0.19
N VAL A 95 14.07 -14.27 -0.84
CA VAL A 95 13.91 -13.67 -2.17
C VAL A 95 12.54 -14.02 -2.75
N TYR A 96 12.17 -15.30 -2.77
CA TYR A 96 10.89 -15.72 -3.33
C TYR A 96 9.68 -15.33 -2.45
N GLY A 97 9.78 -15.57 -1.14
CA GLY A 97 8.67 -15.38 -0.20
C GLY A 97 8.35 -13.92 0.13
N ILE A 98 9.32 -13.01 -0.01
CA ILE A 98 9.14 -11.58 0.24
C ILE A 98 9.20 -10.79 -1.06
N PHE A 99 10.34 -10.75 -1.74
CA PHE A 99 10.54 -9.83 -2.85
C PHE A 99 9.75 -10.20 -4.10
N VAL A 100 9.88 -11.44 -4.59
CA VAL A 100 9.14 -11.89 -5.77
C VAL A 100 7.63 -11.84 -5.51
N ARG A 101 7.18 -12.31 -4.34
CA ARG A 101 5.78 -12.19 -3.92
C ARG A 101 5.27 -10.74 -3.98
N ILE A 102 6.03 -9.76 -3.47
CA ILE A 102 5.63 -8.35 -3.49
C ILE A 102 5.48 -7.85 -4.93
N VAL A 103 6.44 -8.18 -5.81
CA VAL A 103 6.38 -7.79 -7.22
C VAL A 103 5.15 -8.38 -7.90
N PHE A 104 4.88 -9.67 -7.72
CA PHE A 104 3.71 -10.32 -8.31
C PHE A 104 2.39 -9.73 -7.79
N LEU A 105 2.25 -9.61 -6.47
CA LEU A 105 1.03 -9.07 -5.85
C LEU A 105 0.76 -7.64 -6.31
N TRP A 106 1.81 -6.86 -6.51
CA TRP A 106 1.68 -5.50 -7.03
C TRP A 106 1.13 -5.49 -8.47
N HIS A 107 1.74 -6.26 -9.37
CA HIS A 107 1.30 -6.33 -10.78
C HIS A 107 -0.12 -6.89 -10.93
N THR A 108 -0.59 -7.78 -10.04
CA THR A 108 -1.98 -8.28 -10.13
C THR A 108 -3.00 -7.28 -9.63
N THR A 109 -2.68 -6.45 -8.62
CA THR A 109 -3.62 -5.46 -8.08
C THR A 109 -3.78 -4.20 -8.92
N GLN A 110 -2.88 -3.95 -9.88
CA GLN A 110 -2.92 -2.77 -10.75
C GLN A 110 -3.46 -3.08 -12.15
N VAL A 111 -3.66 -4.36 -12.45
CA VAL A 111 -4.23 -4.84 -13.71
C VAL A 111 -5.66 -5.27 -13.40
N ASN A 112 -6.55 -4.30 -13.23
CA ASN A 112 -8.01 -4.45 -13.34
C ASN A 112 -8.65 -3.08 -13.56
#